data_AF-B5ECV4-F1
#
_entry.id   AF-B5ECV4-F1
#
_cell.length_a   1.000
_cell.length_b   1.000
_cell.length_c   1.000
_cell.angle_alpha   90.00
_cell.angle_beta   90.00
_cell.angle_gamma   90.00
#
_symmetry.space_group_name_H-M   'P 1'
#
loop_
_entity.id
_entity.type
_entity.pdbx_description
1 polymer ?
#
loop_
_entity_poly.entity_id
_entity_poly.type
_entity_poly.pdbx_seq_one_letter_code
_entity_poly.pdbx_strand_id
1 'polypeptide(L)'
;MLRKFDERLGEDVGKIFTPLVLFPICILALLTGCNDSRSTVPLSADNVNLIFVSSPDLAYHTTGDIKPDTANLTDQGLHRSLLMAPFLKQQVLGGKNATAIYTLTPMTHLQTDQGYPDMAAIWYMQQFALLNQFTLPVDAAGTTYTALSYPLYSAYAPGSVPSGVAVPGSYCPDCAGLDFNNTGGNNDALVSGIITGKKPGYYVFSAPWETISALMTQINRLFGYNLNLPSNFMGSNAVYAISIAPGRSASLFSYDTNLDPSASYPPLPSPVATGACPYALQPRFSTVRTGGVDGAVIPADINKNQKIYIIRHAEAHPDPTHRFEDGNYVGAGQWRALALPNALRDKINPDMVLSIDPGQWAFTGAANIAYVRPSLTIMPYAVANNLPYYLVSSFELGNPDEPRLASNYLFTGGAFSNKTILLAWESSRIKPLINALLSKYGGSNLSLLPTAWPSADYDTIWTVTLDALGNVTVDNDLCEGIDSAGLPATAPQY
;
A
#
# COMPACT_ATOMS: atom_id res chain seq x y z
N MET A 1 -53.78 50.44 33.35
CA MET A 1 -54.38 51.33 32.33
C MET A 1 -54.60 50.47 31.08
N LEU A 2 -55.72 49.72 31.04
CA LEU A 2 -56.80 49.80 30.01
C LEU A 2 -56.33 49.44 28.58
N ARG A 3 -56.66 48.23 28.08
CA ARG A 3 -57.84 47.87 27.22
C ARG A 3 -57.65 48.33 25.76
N LYS A 4 -57.54 47.40 24.78
CA LYS A 4 -58.60 46.66 24.04
C LYS A 4 -59.01 47.36 22.73
N PHE A 5 -58.94 46.58 21.64
CA PHE A 5 -59.96 46.36 20.60
C PHE A 5 -60.32 47.46 19.56
N ASP A 6 -60.28 47.00 18.30
CA ASP A 6 -61.32 47.03 17.26
C ASP A 6 -61.54 48.19 16.27
N GLU A 7 -61.48 47.74 15.00
CA GLU A 7 -62.49 47.85 13.91
C GLU A 7 -62.75 49.15 13.12
N ARG A 8 -63.07 48.87 11.84
CA ARG A 8 -63.96 49.54 10.86
C ARG A 8 -63.26 50.33 9.75
N LEU A 9 -63.34 49.95 8.46
CA LEU A 9 -64.45 49.65 7.51
C LEU A 9 -64.87 50.88 6.67
N GLY A 10 -64.99 50.65 5.36
CA GLY A 10 -65.75 51.44 4.37
C GLY A 10 -64.88 52.16 3.33
N GLU A 11 -64.75 51.71 2.08
CA GLU A 11 -65.69 51.89 0.93
C GLU A 11 -65.77 53.39 0.50
N ASP A 12 -65.66 53.85 -0.76
CA ASP A 12 -65.85 53.22 -2.07
C ASP A 12 -65.46 54.17 -3.25
N VAL A 13 -65.38 53.58 -4.45
CA VAL A 13 -65.51 54.12 -5.83
C VAL A 13 -64.51 55.12 -6.46
N GLY A 14 -63.88 54.67 -7.55
CA GLY A 14 -63.37 55.54 -8.63
C GLY A 14 -62.64 54.81 -9.76
N LYS A 15 -63.36 54.09 -10.64
CA LYS A 15 -62.81 53.44 -11.86
C LYS A 15 -62.59 54.47 -12.98
N ILE A 16 -61.37 54.55 -13.55
CA ILE A 16 -61.13 54.93 -14.96
C ILE A 16 -60.00 54.04 -15.55
N PHE A 17 -60.17 53.76 -16.83
CA PHE A 17 -59.67 52.72 -17.72
C PHE A 17 -58.21 52.88 -18.23
N THR A 18 -57.49 51.73 -18.31
CA THR A 18 -56.47 51.25 -19.32
C THR A 18 -55.13 51.97 -19.55
N PRO A 19 -54.08 51.31 -20.13
CA PRO A 19 -53.78 49.87 -20.22
C PRO A 19 -52.36 49.45 -19.80
N LEU A 20 -52.29 48.16 -19.52
CA LEU A 20 -51.19 47.21 -19.44
C LEU A 20 -49.97 47.47 -20.35
N VAL A 21 -48.79 47.66 -19.75
CA VAL A 21 -47.47 47.34 -20.35
C VAL A 21 -46.66 46.61 -19.27
N LEU A 22 -46.71 45.27 -19.28
CA LEU A 22 -45.81 44.45 -18.49
C LEU A 22 -44.45 44.39 -19.19
N PHE A 23 -43.44 44.98 -18.56
CA PHE A 23 -42.04 44.64 -18.79
C PHE A 23 -41.72 43.35 -18.04
N PRO A 24 -41.30 42.25 -18.71
CA PRO A 24 -40.62 41.17 -18.02
C PRO A 24 -39.18 41.60 -17.74
N ILE A 25 -38.87 41.82 -16.47
CA ILE A 25 -37.48 41.87 -16.00
C ILE A 25 -36.94 40.45 -16.15
N CYS A 26 -36.21 40.18 -17.24
CA CYS A 26 -35.36 39.00 -17.37
C CYS A 26 -34.23 39.10 -16.34
N ILE A 27 -34.45 38.50 -15.17
CA ILE A 27 -33.37 38.14 -14.26
C ILE A 27 -32.62 36.98 -14.96
N LEU A 28 -31.53 37.33 -15.65
CA LEU A 28 -30.57 36.38 -16.17
C LEU A 28 -29.79 35.80 -14.98
N ALA A 29 -30.37 34.81 -14.30
CA ALA A 29 -29.60 33.95 -13.42
C ALA A 29 -28.64 33.13 -14.30
N LEU A 30 -27.38 33.56 -14.35
CA LEU A 30 -26.26 32.72 -14.78
C LEU A 30 -26.13 31.58 -13.78
N LEU A 31 -26.94 30.54 -13.96
CA LEU A 31 -26.62 29.21 -13.47
C LEU A 31 -25.46 28.70 -14.34
N THR A 32 -24.23 28.99 -13.91
CA THR A 32 -23.07 28.21 -14.31
C THR A 32 -23.36 26.77 -13.90
N GLY A 33 -23.74 25.93 -14.86
CA GLY A 33 -24.00 24.53 -14.64
C GLY A 33 -22.73 23.84 -14.16
N CYS A 34 -22.68 23.46 -12.89
CA CYS A 34 -21.87 22.32 -12.43
C CYS A 34 -22.50 21.07 -13.02
N ASN A 35 -22.14 20.74 -14.26
CA ASN A 35 -22.53 19.48 -14.89
C ASN A 35 -21.54 18.40 -14.41
N ASP A 36 -21.56 18.09 -13.10
CA ASP A 36 -20.86 16.94 -12.54
C ASP A 36 -21.67 15.68 -12.87
N SER A 37 -21.66 15.30 -14.15
CA SER A 37 -22.25 14.04 -14.61
C SER A 37 -21.37 12.89 -14.09
N ARG A 38 -21.66 12.42 -12.89
CA ARG A 38 -21.03 11.25 -12.28
C ARG A 38 -21.50 9.98 -12.98
N SER A 39 -20.56 9.15 -13.41
CA SER A 39 -20.85 7.87 -14.05
C SER A 39 -21.30 6.84 -13.00
N THR A 40 -22.34 6.11 -13.35
CA THR A 40 -22.80 4.90 -12.62
C THR A 40 -22.65 3.64 -13.46
N VAL A 41 -22.07 3.77 -14.65
CA VAL A 41 -21.95 2.67 -15.63
C VAL A 41 -20.52 2.13 -15.64
N PRO A 42 -20.34 0.80 -15.59
CA PRO A 42 -19.03 0.18 -15.76
C PRO A 42 -18.40 0.49 -17.12
N LEU A 43 -17.07 0.55 -17.14
CA LEU A 43 -16.30 0.75 -18.36
C LEU A 43 -16.31 -0.51 -19.23
N SER A 44 -16.39 -0.33 -20.56
CA SER A 44 -16.34 -1.45 -21.52
C SER A 44 -14.96 -2.11 -21.53
N ALA A 45 -14.94 -3.45 -21.45
CA ALA A 45 -13.71 -4.24 -21.57
C ALA A 45 -13.09 -4.19 -22.99
N ASP A 46 -13.87 -3.76 -23.99
CA ASP A 46 -13.40 -3.62 -25.38
C ASP A 46 -12.57 -2.34 -25.60
N ASN A 47 -12.52 -1.46 -24.60
CA ASN A 47 -11.77 -0.22 -24.64
C ASN A 47 -10.41 -0.38 -23.93
N VAL A 48 -9.46 0.50 -24.25
CA VAL A 48 -8.31 0.75 -23.38
C VAL A 48 -8.78 1.72 -22.29
N ASN A 49 -8.90 1.24 -21.06
CA ASN A 49 -9.33 2.05 -19.92
C ASN A 49 -8.14 2.41 -19.04
N LEU A 50 -7.83 3.70 -18.95
CA LEU A 50 -6.86 4.25 -18.01
C LEU A 50 -7.64 4.78 -16.81
N ILE A 51 -7.52 4.12 -15.66
CA ILE A 51 -8.31 4.41 -14.46
C ILE A 51 -7.38 5.02 -13.42
N PHE A 52 -7.74 6.19 -12.91
CA PHE A 52 -6.91 7.00 -12.02
C PHE A 52 -7.57 7.09 -10.65
N VAL A 53 -6.88 6.57 -9.65
CA VAL A 53 -7.26 6.63 -8.24
C VAL A 53 -6.26 7.54 -7.54
N SER A 54 -6.73 8.68 -7.03
CA SER A 54 -5.87 9.57 -6.26
C SER A 54 -5.62 8.96 -4.88
N SER A 55 -4.37 8.62 -4.57
CA SER A 55 -3.98 8.27 -3.21
C SER A 55 -3.77 9.54 -2.39
N PRO A 56 -4.11 9.55 -1.11
CA PRO A 56 -3.94 10.73 -0.27
C PRO A 56 -2.47 10.93 0.09
N ASP A 57 -2.06 12.18 0.18
CA ASP A 57 -0.76 12.60 0.70
C ASP A 57 -0.90 13.88 1.56
N LEU A 58 0.21 14.44 2.04
CA LEU A 58 0.15 15.67 2.85
C LEU A 58 -0.48 16.86 2.12
N ALA A 59 -0.32 16.96 0.80
CA ALA A 59 -0.81 18.09 0.01
C ALA A 59 -2.29 17.95 -0.34
N TYR A 60 -2.73 16.72 -0.66
CA TYR A 60 -4.05 16.39 -1.19
C TYR A 60 -4.61 15.16 -0.50
N HIS A 61 -5.46 15.39 0.51
CA HIS A 61 -6.17 14.33 1.21
C HIS A 61 -7.57 14.78 1.64
N THR A 62 -8.49 13.84 1.79
CA THR A 62 -9.70 14.07 2.59
C THR A 62 -9.33 14.06 4.07
N THR A 63 -9.89 15.02 4.83
CA THR A 63 -9.68 15.14 6.28
C THR A 63 -9.79 13.80 6.97
N GLY A 64 -8.76 13.45 7.73
CA GLY A 64 -8.71 12.22 8.51
C GLY A 64 -8.09 11.04 7.79
N ASP A 65 -7.82 11.05 6.47
CA ASP A 65 -7.28 9.87 5.77
C ASP A 65 -5.77 9.65 6.01
N ILE A 66 -5.01 10.71 6.29
CA ILE A 66 -3.55 10.66 6.48
C ILE A 66 -3.20 11.21 7.86
N LYS A 67 -2.17 10.62 8.48
CA LYS A 67 -1.50 11.16 9.65
C LYS A 67 -0.32 12.03 9.21
N PRO A 68 -0.34 13.35 9.46
CA PRO A 68 0.75 14.22 9.01
C PRO A 68 2.13 13.87 9.59
N ASP A 69 2.16 13.47 10.86
CA ASP A 69 3.41 13.21 11.59
C ASP A 69 4.17 11.98 11.08
N THR A 70 3.50 11.06 10.36
CA THR A 70 4.10 9.82 9.87
C THR A 70 3.91 9.62 8.36
N ALA A 71 3.08 10.43 7.71
CA ALA A 71 2.56 10.25 6.35
C ALA A 71 1.97 8.85 6.08
N ASN A 72 1.59 8.12 7.12
CA ASN A 72 0.82 6.90 6.97
C ASN A 72 -0.65 7.23 6.74
N LEU A 73 -1.38 6.29 6.14
CA LEU A 73 -2.82 6.25 6.31
C LEU A 73 -3.17 6.20 7.79
N THR A 74 -4.28 6.84 8.16
CA THR A 74 -4.95 6.60 9.43
C THR A 74 -5.84 5.36 9.33
N ASP A 75 -6.47 4.99 10.44
CA ASP A 75 -7.59 4.06 10.49
C ASP A 75 -8.67 4.39 9.44
N GLN A 76 -9.02 5.67 9.29
CA GLN A 76 -9.99 6.15 8.30
C GLN A 76 -9.49 5.94 6.87
N GLY A 77 -8.24 6.31 6.59
CA GLY A 77 -7.64 6.14 5.27
C GLY A 77 -7.54 4.68 4.87
N LEU A 78 -7.15 3.81 5.82
CA LEU A 78 -7.14 2.36 5.63
C LEU A 78 -8.55 1.85 5.35
N HIS A 79 -9.55 2.24 6.14
CA HIS A 79 -10.93 1.82 5.91
C HIS A 79 -11.46 2.31 4.55
N ARG A 80 -11.12 3.54 4.13
CA ARG A 80 -11.43 4.03 2.78
C ARG A 80 -10.85 3.11 1.71
N SER A 81 -9.58 2.72 1.82
CA SER A 81 -8.94 1.83 0.85
C SER A 81 -9.65 0.49 0.72
N LEU A 82 -10.08 -0.08 1.86
CA LEU A 82 -10.78 -1.36 1.91
C LEU A 82 -12.15 -1.28 1.22
N LEU A 83 -12.87 -0.16 1.39
CA LEU A 83 -14.17 0.10 0.76
C LEU A 83 -14.06 0.56 -0.72
N MET A 84 -12.95 1.20 -1.09
CA MET A 84 -12.67 1.63 -2.47
C MET A 84 -12.49 0.42 -3.39
N ALA A 85 -11.84 -0.64 -2.92
CA ALA A 85 -11.56 -1.83 -3.70
C ALA A 85 -12.81 -2.51 -4.31
N PRO A 86 -13.88 -2.84 -3.55
CA PRO A 86 -15.09 -3.41 -4.14
C PRO A 86 -15.80 -2.42 -5.08
N PHE A 87 -15.75 -1.11 -4.80
CA PHE A 87 -16.27 -0.10 -5.73
C PHE A 87 -15.56 -0.16 -7.09
N LEU A 88 -14.22 -0.14 -7.10
CA LEU A 88 -13.44 -0.26 -8.33
C LEU A 88 -13.78 -1.57 -9.07
N LYS A 89 -13.78 -2.69 -8.35
CA LYS A 89 -14.07 -4.01 -8.94
C LYS A 89 -15.46 -4.08 -9.57
N GLN A 90 -16.48 -3.62 -8.86
CA GLN A 90 -17.88 -3.81 -9.27
C GLN A 90 -18.39 -2.67 -10.13
N GLN A 91 -18.21 -1.43 -9.71
CA GLN A 91 -18.82 -0.26 -10.35
C GLN A 91 -18.00 0.28 -11.52
N VAL A 92 -16.66 0.19 -11.44
CA VAL A 92 -15.79 0.69 -12.53
C VAL A 92 -15.49 -0.43 -13.54
N LEU A 93 -15.10 -1.61 -13.06
CA LEU A 93 -14.72 -2.74 -13.93
C LEU A 93 -15.87 -3.69 -14.29
N GLY A 94 -17.05 -3.57 -13.67
CA GLY A 94 -18.18 -4.48 -13.94
C GLY A 94 -17.90 -5.93 -13.53
N GLY A 95 -17.14 -6.13 -12.45
CA GLY A 95 -16.73 -7.44 -11.94
C GLY A 95 -15.57 -8.08 -12.70
N LYS A 96 -14.98 -7.41 -13.69
CA LYS A 96 -13.85 -7.94 -14.49
C LYS A 96 -12.50 -7.78 -13.77
N ASN A 97 -11.48 -8.46 -14.28
CA ASN A 97 -10.12 -8.37 -13.75
C ASN A 97 -9.36 -7.17 -14.32
N ALA A 98 -8.52 -6.56 -13.50
CA ALA A 98 -7.53 -5.58 -13.94
C ALA A 98 -6.54 -6.21 -14.93
N THR A 99 -6.05 -5.38 -15.85
CA THR A 99 -5.00 -5.73 -16.82
C THR A 99 -3.61 -5.34 -16.31
N ALA A 100 -3.54 -4.31 -15.48
CA ALA A 100 -2.34 -3.89 -14.77
C ALA A 100 -2.74 -2.96 -13.61
N ILE A 101 -1.94 -2.95 -12.54
CA ILE A 101 -2.12 -2.04 -11.41
C ILE A 101 -0.77 -1.36 -11.17
N TYR A 102 -0.67 -0.09 -11.56
CA TYR A 102 0.49 0.76 -11.37
C TYR A 102 0.29 1.61 -10.12
N THR A 103 1.32 1.65 -9.29
CA THR A 103 1.33 2.41 -8.04
C THR A 103 2.57 3.29 -8.00
N LEU A 104 2.51 4.39 -7.27
CA LEU A 104 3.69 5.20 -6.99
C LEU A 104 4.80 4.36 -6.37
N THR A 105 6.02 4.50 -6.87
CA THR A 105 7.22 3.92 -6.26
C THR A 105 7.54 4.70 -4.97
N PRO A 106 7.43 4.11 -3.77
CA PRO A 106 7.28 4.88 -2.53
C PRO A 106 8.42 5.82 -2.16
N MET A 107 9.66 5.50 -2.51
CA MET A 107 10.78 6.38 -2.18
C MET A 107 10.88 7.59 -3.12
N THR A 108 10.18 7.60 -4.26
CA THR A 108 10.22 8.74 -5.22
C THR A 108 9.49 9.97 -4.70
N HIS A 109 8.68 9.82 -3.67
CA HIS A 109 7.99 10.88 -2.96
C HIS A 109 8.15 10.67 -1.45
N LEU A 110 8.87 11.57 -0.79
CA LEU A 110 8.97 11.57 0.67
C LEU A 110 8.03 12.64 1.20
N GLN A 111 7.03 12.21 1.95
CA GLN A 111 5.88 13.04 2.29
C GLN A 111 6.10 13.91 3.52
N THR A 112 7.19 13.77 4.29
CA THR A 112 7.39 14.54 5.52
C THR A 112 8.79 15.12 5.62
N ASP A 113 8.96 16.13 6.49
CA ASP A 113 10.28 16.63 6.90
C ASP A 113 11.19 15.53 7.50
N GLN A 114 10.60 14.43 7.98
CA GLN A 114 11.29 13.26 8.50
C GLN A 114 11.66 12.23 7.41
N GLY A 115 11.29 12.50 6.15
CA GLY A 115 11.63 11.65 5.01
C GLY A 115 10.86 10.32 4.96
N TYR A 116 9.62 10.28 5.46
CA TYR A 116 8.80 9.05 5.37
C TYR A 116 8.41 8.74 3.92
N PRO A 117 8.47 7.46 3.51
CA PRO A 117 8.09 7.04 2.17
C PRO A 117 6.59 7.18 1.93
N ASP A 118 6.21 7.52 0.70
CA ASP A 118 4.82 7.53 0.27
C ASP A 118 4.32 6.11 -0.01
N MET A 119 3.75 5.49 1.02
CA MET A 119 3.18 4.16 0.90
C MET A 119 1.70 4.16 0.54
N ALA A 120 1.03 5.32 0.56
CA ALA A 120 -0.42 5.44 0.44
C ALA A 120 -0.94 4.87 -0.88
N ALA A 121 -0.21 5.08 -1.98
CA ALA A 121 -0.56 4.59 -3.31
C ALA A 121 -0.70 3.06 -3.37
N ILE A 122 0.28 2.34 -2.82
CA ILE A 122 0.28 0.87 -2.78
C ILE A 122 -0.80 0.38 -1.80
N TRP A 123 -0.93 1.03 -0.66
CA TRP A 123 -1.91 0.68 0.38
C TRP A 123 -3.34 0.78 -0.14
N TYR A 124 -3.65 1.85 -0.89
CA TYR A 124 -4.96 2.06 -1.49
C TYR A 124 -5.37 0.94 -2.44
N MET A 125 -4.40 0.37 -3.16
CA MET A 125 -4.65 -0.65 -4.18
C MET A 125 -4.55 -2.07 -3.65
N GLN A 126 -4.09 -2.29 -2.42
CA GLN A 126 -3.80 -3.64 -1.95
C GLN A 126 -5.05 -4.52 -1.92
N GLN A 127 -6.13 -4.07 -1.28
CA GLN A 127 -7.38 -4.83 -1.26
C GLN A 127 -7.90 -5.04 -2.70
N PHE A 128 -7.79 -4.04 -3.57
CA PHE A 128 -8.22 -4.16 -4.96
C PHE A 128 -7.44 -5.24 -5.71
N ALA A 129 -6.11 -5.33 -5.52
CA ALA A 129 -5.28 -6.38 -6.11
C ALA A 129 -5.77 -7.78 -5.72
N LEU A 130 -6.20 -7.98 -4.48
CA LEU A 130 -6.70 -9.28 -3.99
C LEU A 130 -8.12 -9.63 -4.46
N LEU A 131 -8.87 -8.64 -4.95
CA LEU A 131 -10.15 -8.87 -5.64
C LEU A 131 -9.96 -9.16 -7.14
N ASN A 132 -8.72 -9.14 -7.63
CA ASN A 132 -8.35 -9.49 -8.99
C ASN A 132 -7.64 -10.84 -9.03
N GLN A 133 -7.55 -11.42 -10.23
CA GLN A 133 -6.91 -12.70 -10.45
C GLN A 133 -5.68 -12.56 -11.32
N PHE A 134 -4.63 -13.29 -10.96
CA PHE A 134 -3.42 -13.41 -11.73
C PHE A 134 -3.07 -14.87 -11.94
N THR A 135 -2.65 -15.19 -13.17
CA THR A 135 -2.32 -16.56 -13.59
C THR A 135 -0.85 -16.59 -13.99
N LEU A 136 -0.08 -17.49 -13.39
CA LEU A 136 1.32 -17.70 -13.73
C LEU A 136 1.69 -19.19 -13.73
N PRO A 137 2.74 -19.59 -14.47
CA PRO A 137 3.32 -20.93 -14.38
C PRO A 137 3.89 -21.22 -12.98
N VAL A 138 3.57 -22.38 -12.42
CA VAL A 138 4.08 -22.87 -11.12
C VAL A 138 5.06 -24.03 -11.24
N ASP A 139 5.36 -24.49 -12.46
CA ASP A 139 6.39 -25.48 -12.71
C ASP A 139 7.03 -25.34 -14.09
N ALA A 140 8.11 -26.07 -14.32
CA ALA A 140 8.84 -26.10 -15.59
C ALA A 140 8.07 -26.81 -16.72
N ALA A 141 7.01 -27.54 -16.41
CA ALA A 141 6.14 -28.18 -17.41
C ALA A 141 5.09 -27.20 -17.97
N GLY A 142 4.98 -26.00 -17.38
CA GLY A 142 4.04 -24.97 -17.79
C GLY A 142 2.67 -25.10 -17.12
N THR A 143 2.53 -25.91 -16.06
CA THR A 143 1.31 -25.93 -15.24
C THR A 143 1.09 -24.53 -14.68
N THR A 144 -0.12 -24.00 -14.84
CA THR A 144 -0.46 -22.67 -14.34
C THR A 144 -1.34 -22.75 -13.10
N TYR A 145 -1.25 -21.72 -12.26
CA TYR A 145 -2.15 -21.51 -11.13
C TYR A 145 -2.75 -20.11 -11.22
N THR A 146 -4.05 -19.99 -10.96
CA THR A 146 -4.77 -18.71 -10.89
C THR A 146 -5.11 -18.40 -9.46
N ALA A 147 -4.53 -17.34 -8.90
CA ALA A 147 -4.79 -16.91 -7.54
C ALA A 147 -5.70 -15.69 -7.49
N LEU A 148 -6.35 -15.47 -6.33
CA LEU A 148 -6.94 -14.19 -5.95
C LEU A 148 -5.85 -13.31 -5.31
N SER A 149 -5.02 -12.79 -6.20
CA SER A 149 -3.94 -11.85 -5.96
C SER A 149 -3.52 -11.26 -7.30
N TYR A 150 -2.96 -10.06 -7.27
CA TYR A 150 -2.47 -9.39 -8.46
C TYR A 150 -1.18 -8.63 -8.14
N PRO A 151 -0.16 -8.67 -9.02
CA PRO A 151 1.05 -7.87 -8.87
C PRO A 151 0.75 -6.37 -8.81
N LEU A 152 1.40 -5.67 -7.87
CA LEU A 152 1.40 -4.21 -7.84
C LEU A 152 2.70 -3.71 -8.48
N TYR A 153 2.60 -3.04 -9.63
CA TYR A 153 3.75 -2.48 -10.31
C TYR A 153 4.21 -1.22 -9.58
N SER A 154 5.33 -1.33 -8.89
CA SER A 154 5.90 -0.32 -8.01
C SER A 154 7.43 -0.21 -8.12
N ALA A 155 8.07 -1.01 -8.99
CA ALA A 155 9.53 -1.01 -9.12
C ALA A 155 10.07 0.30 -9.70
N TYR A 156 11.33 0.63 -9.40
CA TYR A 156 11.97 1.82 -9.98
C TYR A 156 12.10 1.73 -11.50
N ALA A 157 11.88 2.85 -12.17
CA ALA A 157 12.21 3.03 -13.58
C ALA A 157 13.65 3.55 -13.74
N PRO A 158 14.27 3.42 -14.92
CA PRO A 158 15.58 3.99 -15.20
C PRO A 158 15.65 5.49 -14.85
N GLY A 159 16.66 5.85 -14.04
CA GLY A 159 16.87 7.23 -13.61
C GLY A 159 15.94 7.75 -12.51
N SER A 160 14.91 7.00 -12.11
CA SER A 160 13.96 7.44 -11.07
C SER A 160 14.39 7.09 -9.64
N VAL A 161 15.58 6.51 -9.45
CA VAL A 161 16.05 6.06 -8.13
C VAL A 161 16.53 7.28 -7.32
N PRO A 162 15.90 7.58 -6.17
CA PRO A 162 16.29 8.71 -5.33
C PRO A 162 17.66 8.54 -4.68
N SER A 163 18.25 9.64 -4.22
CA SER A 163 19.49 9.59 -3.43
C SER A 163 19.29 8.77 -2.14
N GLY A 164 20.26 7.91 -1.83
CA GLY A 164 20.24 7.05 -0.65
C GLY A 164 19.50 5.72 -0.83
N VAL A 165 18.78 5.55 -1.95
CA VAL A 165 18.19 4.28 -2.37
C VAL A 165 19.20 3.51 -3.23
N ALA A 166 19.29 2.20 -3.03
CA ALA A 166 20.12 1.33 -3.85
C ALA A 166 19.61 1.32 -5.29
N VAL A 167 20.49 1.68 -6.22
CA VAL A 167 20.21 1.56 -7.65
C VAL A 167 20.16 0.08 -8.01
N PRO A 168 19.05 -0.42 -8.60
CA PRO A 168 18.95 -1.82 -8.96
C PRO A 168 20.05 -2.25 -9.93
N GLY A 169 20.61 -3.46 -9.75
CA GLY A 169 21.60 -4.01 -10.69
C GLY A 169 21.08 -4.12 -12.13
N SER A 170 19.77 -4.30 -12.27
CA SER A 170 19.01 -4.12 -13.50
C SER A 170 17.61 -3.58 -13.16
N TYR A 171 17.00 -2.83 -14.07
CA TYR A 171 15.64 -2.32 -13.88
C TYR A 171 14.60 -3.38 -14.26
N CYS A 172 13.45 -3.36 -13.58
CA CYS A 172 12.38 -4.28 -13.91
C CYS A 172 11.82 -3.97 -15.30
N PRO A 173 11.73 -4.95 -16.21
CA PRO A 173 11.33 -4.68 -17.59
C PRO A 173 9.83 -4.35 -17.73
N ASP A 174 8.96 -4.91 -16.89
CA ASP A 174 7.51 -4.82 -17.02
C ASP A 174 6.76 -4.67 -15.67
N CYS A 175 7.47 -4.41 -14.57
CA CYS A 175 6.89 -4.18 -13.24
C CYS A 175 7.24 -2.81 -12.63
N ALA A 176 7.73 -1.87 -13.45
CA ALA A 176 7.99 -0.50 -13.04
C ALA A 176 6.70 0.22 -12.63
N GLY A 177 6.76 0.97 -11.53
CA GLY A 177 5.68 1.80 -11.02
C GLY A 177 5.68 3.21 -11.60
N LEU A 178 4.96 4.10 -10.92
CA LEU A 178 4.94 5.52 -11.23
C LEU A 178 6.07 6.23 -10.48
N ASP A 179 6.77 7.10 -11.18
CA ASP A 179 7.77 8.01 -10.62
C ASP A 179 7.10 9.37 -10.33
N PHE A 180 7.14 9.82 -9.08
CA PHE A 180 6.54 11.09 -8.68
C PHE A 180 6.98 12.28 -9.54
N ASN A 181 8.27 12.33 -9.88
CA ASN A 181 8.85 13.45 -10.63
C ASN A 181 8.77 13.25 -12.16
N ASN A 182 8.24 12.11 -12.62
CA ASN A 182 8.22 11.72 -14.02
C ASN A 182 9.61 11.90 -14.69
N THR A 183 10.66 11.43 -14.01
CA THR A 183 12.05 11.59 -14.42
C THR A 183 12.22 11.01 -15.82
N GLY A 184 12.82 11.78 -16.73
CA GLY A 184 13.01 11.35 -18.12
C GLY A 184 11.73 11.08 -18.91
N GLY A 185 10.54 11.46 -18.39
CA GLY A 185 9.26 11.15 -19.01
C GLY A 185 8.81 9.70 -18.83
N ASN A 186 9.27 9.01 -17.77
CA ASN A 186 8.97 7.60 -17.52
C ASN A 186 7.47 7.29 -17.46
N ASN A 187 6.68 8.11 -16.77
CA ASN A 187 5.23 7.92 -16.67
C ASN A 187 4.56 8.15 -18.04
N ASP A 188 5.04 9.14 -18.80
CA ASP A 188 4.53 9.46 -20.14
C ASP A 188 4.79 8.30 -21.11
N ALA A 189 6.00 7.73 -21.06
CA ALA A 189 6.40 6.60 -21.88
C ALA A 189 5.58 5.35 -21.55
N LEU A 190 5.36 5.08 -20.26
CA LEU A 190 4.50 4.00 -19.79
C LEU A 190 3.09 4.10 -20.37
N VAL A 191 2.42 5.24 -20.16
CA VAL A 191 1.03 5.40 -20.61
C VAL A 191 0.95 5.46 -22.13
N SER A 192 1.90 6.09 -22.80
CA SER A 192 1.99 6.08 -24.27
C SER A 192 2.12 4.65 -24.81
N GLY A 193 2.93 3.81 -24.16
CA GLY A 193 3.06 2.38 -24.50
C GLY A 193 1.73 1.63 -24.39
N ILE A 194 0.96 1.87 -23.33
CA ILE A 194 -0.37 1.27 -23.14
C ILE A 194 -1.34 1.70 -24.24
N ILE A 195 -1.46 3.01 -24.50
CA ILE A 195 -2.39 3.56 -25.51
C ILE A 195 -2.02 3.09 -26.91
N THR A 196 -0.73 3.15 -27.27
CA THR A 196 -0.25 2.77 -28.60
C THR A 196 -0.26 1.26 -28.83
N GLY A 197 -0.12 0.46 -27.76
CA GLY A 197 -0.26 -0.98 -27.79
C GLY A 197 -1.69 -1.46 -28.09
N LYS A 198 -2.71 -0.61 -27.86
CA LYS A 198 -4.13 -0.88 -28.18
C LYS A 198 -4.66 -2.20 -27.61
N LYS A 199 -4.09 -2.70 -26.51
CA LYS A 199 -4.59 -3.90 -25.83
C LYS A 199 -5.76 -3.48 -24.93
N PRO A 200 -7.01 -3.86 -25.25
CA PRO A 200 -8.15 -3.50 -24.42
C PRO A 200 -8.00 -4.07 -23.01
N GLY A 201 -8.65 -3.41 -22.05
CA GLY A 201 -8.57 -3.81 -20.65
C GLY A 201 -8.61 -2.64 -19.69
N TYR A 202 -8.21 -2.91 -18.46
CA TYR A 202 -8.32 -2.00 -17.32
C TYR A 202 -6.95 -1.77 -16.69
N TYR A 203 -6.36 -0.62 -16.96
CA TYR A 203 -5.05 -0.20 -16.45
C TYR A 203 -5.30 0.80 -15.32
N VAL A 204 -5.02 0.39 -14.09
CA VAL A 204 -5.30 1.19 -12.89
C VAL A 204 -4.02 1.87 -12.43
N PHE A 205 -4.11 3.16 -12.12
CA PHE A 205 -3.02 4.02 -11.66
C PHE A 205 -3.39 4.60 -10.31
N SER A 206 -2.55 4.38 -9.31
CA SER A 206 -2.68 4.93 -7.96
C SER A 206 -1.46 5.77 -7.62
N ALA A 207 -1.67 7.06 -7.39
CA ALA A 207 -0.62 8.02 -7.02
C ALA A 207 -1.25 9.29 -6.45
N PRO A 208 -0.46 10.19 -5.83
CA PRO A 208 -0.90 11.51 -5.43
C PRO A 208 -1.51 12.32 -6.58
N TRP A 209 -2.34 13.29 -6.22
CA TRP A 209 -3.14 14.07 -7.16
C TRP A 209 -2.27 14.76 -8.23
N GLU A 210 -1.09 15.24 -7.87
CA GLU A 210 -0.14 15.90 -8.76
C GLU A 210 0.31 14.95 -9.88
N THR A 211 0.64 13.70 -9.53
CA THR A 211 1.05 12.68 -10.50
C THR A 211 -0.11 12.31 -11.41
N ILE A 212 -1.30 12.10 -10.84
CA ILE A 212 -2.51 11.72 -11.58
C ILE A 212 -2.98 12.84 -12.54
N SER A 213 -3.04 14.08 -12.05
CA SER A 213 -3.45 15.24 -12.84
C SER A 213 -2.45 15.54 -13.96
N ALA A 214 -1.14 15.40 -13.71
CA ALA A 214 -0.10 15.51 -14.73
C ALA A 214 -0.24 14.44 -15.82
N LEU A 215 -0.46 13.17 -15.43
CA LEU A 215 -0.70 12.07 -16.36
C LEU A 215 -1.91 12.33 -17.26
N MET A 216 -3.07 12.65 -16.68
CA MET A 216 -4.28 12.95 -17.46
C MET A 216 -4.07 14.13 -18.43
N THR A 217 -3.42 15.20 -17.95
CA THR A 217 -3.09 16.37 -18.77
C THR A 217 -2.19 16.00 -19.94
N GLN A 218 -1.17 15.19 -19.68
CA GLN A 218 -0.24 14.74 -20.69
C GLN A 218 -0.90 13.87 -21.76
N ILE A 219 -1.73 12.91 -21.35
CA ILE A 219 -2.49 12.05 -22.27
C ILE A 219 -3.37 12.91 -23.16
N ASN A 220 -4.12 13.83 -22.56
CA ASN A 220 -5.04 14.70 -23.29
C ASN A 220 -4.31 15.57 -24.32
N ARG A 221 -3.12 16.08 -23.96
CA ARG A 221 -2.26 16.87 -24.83
C ARG A 221 -1.64 16.04 -25.96
N LEU A 222 -0.98 14.93 -25.63
CA LEU A 222 -0.22 14.12 -26.60
C LEU A 222 -1.12 13.47 -27.65
N PHE A 223 -2.32 13.04 -27.26
CA PHE A 223 -3.24 12.35 -28.16
C PHE A 223 -4.36 13.24 -28.70
N GLY A 224 -4.40 14.53 -28.31
CA GLY A 224 -5.35 15.51 -28.84
C GLY A 224 -6.81 15.18 -28.55
N TYR A 225 -7.10 14.54 -27.41
CA TYR A 225 -8.44 14.07 -27.08
C TYR A 225 -9.41 15.20 -26.70
N ASN A 226 -8.92 16.39 -26.35
CA ASN A 226 -9.73 17.56 -25.96
C ASN A 226 -10.74 17.26 -24.83
N LEU A 227 -10.33 16.45 -23.87
CA LEU A 227 -11.12 16.08 -22.68
C LEU A 227 -11.18 17.26 -21.70
N ASN A 228 -12.34 17.46 -21.08
CA ASN A 228 -12.53 18.41 -19.98
C ASN A 228 -12.03 17.79 -18.67
N LEU A 229 -10.74 17.98 -18.37
CA LEU A 229 -10.12 17.38 -17.20
C LEU A 229 -10.45 18.16 -15.90
N PRO A 230 -10.55 17.47 -14.75
CA PRO A 230 -10.61 18.12 -13.44
C PRO A 230 -9.37 18.99 -13.19
N SER A 231 -9.57 20.23 -12.73
CA SER A 231 -8.48 21.17 -12.44
C SER A 231 -8.00 21.14 -10.99
N ASN A 232 -8.78 20.55 -10.08
CA ASN A 232 -8.51 20.52 -8.64
C ASN A 232 -8.74 19.12 -8.09
N PHE A 233 -8.09 18.82 -6.96
CA PHE A 233 -8.38 17.62 -6.19
C PHE A 233 -9.82 17.66 -5.67
N MET A 234 -10.62 16.65 -6.00
CA MET A 234 -12.04 16.57 -5.64
C MET A 234 -12.33 15.71 -4.40
N GLY A 235 -11.28 15.34 -3.65
CA GLY A 235 -11.37 14.45 -2.49
C GLY A 235 -11.05 12.99 -2.82
N SER A 236 -10.78 12.20 -1.78
CA SER A 236 -10.35 10.79 -1.88
C SER A 236 -11.41 9.83 -2.43
N ASN A 237 -12.66 10.30 -2.65
CA ASN A 237 -13.73 9.51 -3.25
C ASN A 237 -13.80 9.63 -4.78
N ALA A 238 -13.08 10.58 -5.36
CA ALA A 238 -13.08 10.79 -6.80
C ALA A 238 -12.21 9.75 -7.51
N VAL A 239 -12.79 9.06 -8.49
CA VAL A 239 -12.06 8.18 -9.41
C VAL A 239 -12.31 8.65 -10.84
N TYR A 240 -11.26 8.80 -11.62
CA TYR A 240 -11.36 9.22 -13.02
C TYR A 240 -11.00 8.08 -13.96
N ALA A 241 -11.57 8.07 -15.15
CA ALA A 241 -11.13 7.15 -16.18
C ALA A 241 -11.14 7.78 -17.57
N ILE A 242 -10.05 7.61 -18.32
CA ILE A 242 -10.01 7.89 -19.74
C ILE A 242 -10.24 6.56 -20.46
N SER A 243 -11.40 6.44 -21.11
CA SER A 243 -11.78 5.24 -21.87
C SER A 243 -11.60 5.50 -23.36
N ILE A 244 -10.76 4.71 -24.01
CA ILE A 244 -10.40 4.88 -25.42
C ILE A 244 -11.01 3.73 -26.21
N ALA A 245 -11.99 4.04 -27.06
CA ALA A 245 -12.66 3.06 -27.90
C ALA A 245 -11.73 2.54 -29.03
N PRO A 246 -12.02 1.38 -29.65
CA PRO A 246 -11.24 0.87 -30.78
C PRO A 246 -11.09 1.87 -31.94
N GLY A 247 -12.10 2.73 -32.14
CA GLY A 247 -12.10 3.85 -33.09
C GLY A 247 -11.25 5.06 -32.68
N ARG A 248 -10.50 4.99 -31.57
CA ARG A 248 -9.62 6.02 -30.98
C ARG A 248 -10.29 7.28 -30.45
N SER A 249 -11.63 7.34 -30.40
CA SER A 249 -12.32 8.35 -29.60
C SER A 249 -12.11 8.05 -28.12
N ALA A 250 -11.70 9.07 -27.35
CA ALA A 250 -11.57 8.97 -25.91
C ALA A 250 -12.71 9.74 -25.21
N SER A 251 -13.14 9.21 -24.07
CA SER A 251 -14.10 9.86 -23.17
C SER A 251 -13.55 9.87 -21.75
N LEU A 252 -13.82 10.96 -21.02
CA LEU A 252 -13.55 11.04 -19.59
C LEU A 252 -14.80 10.61 -18.82
N PHE A 253 -14.61 9.69 -17.88
CA PHE A 253 -15.58 9.29 -16.89
C PHE A 253 -15.11 9.75 -15.51
N SER A 254 -16.05 10.26 -14.71
CA SER A 254 -15.81 10.64 -13.32
C SER A 254 -16.76 9.85 -12.44
N TYR A 255 -16.23 9.18 -11.43
CA TYR A 255 -16.97 8.41 -10.44
C TYR A 255 -16.79 9.07 -9.07
N ASP A 256 -17.86 9.09 -8.28
CA ASP A 256 -17.77 9.38 -6.84
C ASP A 256 -18.20 8.10 -6.11
N THR A 257 -17.31 7.58 -5.27
CA THR A 257 -17.57 6.37 -4.50
C THR A 257 -18.57 6.59 -3.37
N ASN A 258 -18.80 7.84 -2.97
CA ASN A 258 -19.63 8.26 -1.84
C ASN A 258 -19.28 7.52 -0.54
N LEU A 259 -18.00 7.14 -0.36
CA LEU A 259 -17.54 6.42 0.83
C LEU A 259 -17.43 7.35 2.03
N ASP A 260 -17.94 6.86 3.16
CA ASP A 260 -17.87 7.49 4.48
C ASP A 260 -17.21 6.51 5.48
N PRO A 261 -15.87 6.35 5.42
CA PRO A 261 -15.16 5.42 6.28
C PRO A 261 -15.15 5.87 7.75
N SER A 262 -15.31 4.90 8.66
CA SER A 262 -15.12 5.14 10.10
C SER A 262 -13.71 5.65 10.42
N ALA A 263 -13.62 6.56 11.39
CA ALA A 263 -12.35 7.03 11.95
C ALA A 263 -11.65 6.01 12.88
N SER A 264 -12.32 4.90 13.21
CA SER A 264 -11.75 3.79 13.98
C SER A 264 -11.17 2.72 13.08
N TYR A 265 -10.16 1.98 13.57
CA TYR A 265 -9.57 0.85 12.84
C TYR A 265 -10.67 -0.09 12.29
N PRO A 266 -10.60 -0.47 10.99
CA PRO A 266 -11.67 -1.20 10.34
C PRO A 266 -11.91 -2.55 11.02
N PRO A 267 -13.15 -2.87 11.41
CA PRO A 267 -13.46 -4.18 11.98
C PRO A 267 -13.34 -5.24 10.89
N LEU A 268 -12.71 -6.38 11.23
CA LEU A 268 -12.70 -7.51 10.33
C LEU A 268 -14.14 -8.04 10.11
N PRO A 269 -14.53 -8.39 8.87
CA PRO A 269 -15.86 -8.93 8.58
C PRO A 269 -16.18 -10.25 9.30
N SER A 270 -15.16 -10.95 9.78
CA SER A 270 -15.28 -12.15 10.59
C SER A 270 -14.10 -12.26 11.57
N PRO A 271 -14.28 -12.89 12.73
CA PRO A 271 -13.17 -13.13 13.66
C PRO A 271 -12.09 -14.00 13.01
N VAL A 272 -10.82 -13.63 13.21
CA VAL A 272 -9.67 -14.47 12.84
C VAL A 272 -9.39 -15.43 13.98
N ALA A 273 -9.28 -16.72 13.66
CA ALA A 273 -8.98 -17.75 14.63
C ALA A 273 -7.59 -17.54 15.24
N THR A 274 -7.51 -17.62 16.57
CA THR A 274 -6.26 -17.49 17.31
C THR A 274 -5.90 -18.79 18.00
N GLY A 275 -4.60 -19.09 18.07
CA GLY A 275 -4.07 -20.28 18.72
C GLY A 275 -2.91 -19.98 19.66
N ALA A 276 -2.54 -20.98 20.46
CA ALA A 276 -1.27 -20.96 21.19
C ALA A 276 -0.10 -21.14 20.21
N CYS A 277 1.06 -20.57 20.54
CA CYS A 277 2.28 -20.74 19.75
C CYS A 277 2.66 -22.23 19.70
N PRO A 278 2.58 -22.90 18.54
CA PRO A 278 2.76 -24.35 18.49
C PRO A 278 4.24 -24.76 18.58
N TYR A 279 5.17 -23.89 18.15
CA TYR A 279 6.61 -24.17 18.01
C TYR A 279 6.93 -25.48 17.25
N ALA A 280 5.97 -25.98 16.48
CA ALA A 280 6.06 -27.27 15.79
C ALA A 280 6.93 -27.19 14.53
N LEU A 281 6.84 -26.07 13.80
CA LEU A 281 7.60 -25.81 12.58
C LEU A 281 8.98 -25.20 12.88
N GLN A 282 9.06 -24.38 13.92
CA GLN A 282 10.30 -23.81 14.42
C GLN A 282 10.40 -24.09 15.93
N PRO A 283 11.23 -25.07 16.33
CA PRO A 283 11.49 -25.34 17.74
C PRO A 283 12.00 -24.09 18.45
N ARG A 284 11.73 -24.01 19.76
CA ARG A 284 12.26 -22.92 20.58
C ARG A 284 13.77 -22.86 20.50
N PHE A 285 14.26 -21.64 20.35
CA PHE A 285 15.66 -21.27 20.27
C PHE A 285 15.89 -20.09 21.20
N SER A 286 16.99 -20.13 21.94
CA SER A 286 17.48 -18.98 22.68
C SER A 286 19.00 -19.05 22.74
N THR A 287 19.68 -17.94 22.48
CA THR A 287 21.12 -17.82 22.64
C THR A 287 21.49 -16.43 23.16
N VAL A 288 22.56 -16.37 23.96
CA VAL A 288 23.10 -15.12 24.50
C VAL A 288 24.59 -15.06 24.14
N ARG A 289 25.05 -13.90 23.69
CA ARG A 289 26.48 -13.59 23.52
C ARG A 289 26.85 -12.40 24.39
N THR A 290 27.67 -12.67 25.39
CA THR A 290 28.16 -11.69 26.35
C THR A 290 29.63 -11.41 26.09
N GLY A 291 30.01 -10.12 26.02
CA GLY A 291 31.40 -9.72 25.81
C GLY A 291 32.34 -10.31 26.87
N GLY A 292 33.42 -10.95 26.42
CA GLY A 292 34.42 -11.56 27.29
C GLY A 292 34.05 -12.95 27.82
N VAL A 293 32.86 -13.47 27.52
CA VAL A 293 32.43 -14.84 27.87
C VAL A 293 32.67 -15.76 26.68
N ASP A 294 33.29 -16.91 26.90
CA ASP A 294 33.55 -17.95 25.87
C ASP A 294 34.25 -17.44 24.60
N GLY A 295 35.01 -16.34 24.70
CA GLY A 295 35.70 -15.70 23.58
C GLY A 295 34.82 -14.81 22.70
N ALA A 296 33.56 -14.56 23.07
CA ALA A 296 32.71 -13.62 22.37
C ALA A 296 33.19 -12.16 22.59
N VAL A 297 33.17 -11.36 21.52
CA VAL A 297 33.55 -9.95 21.53
C VAL A 297 32.34 -9.11 21.16
N ILE A 298 32.13 -7.99 21.85
CA ILE A 298 31.08 -7.04 21.48
C ILE A 298 31.54 -6.32 20.21
N PRO A 299 30.79 -6.39 19.08
CA PRO A 299 31.17 -5.69 17.86
C PRO A 299 31.31 -4.19 18.11
N ALA A 300 32.30 -3.58 17.45
CA ALA A 300 32.45 -2.13 17.47
C ALA A 300 31.17 -1.47 16.91
N ASP A 301 30.78 -0.35 17.53
CA ASP A 301 29.62 0.46 17.14
C ASP A 301 28.27 -0.27 17.11
N ILE A 302 28.15 -1.39 17.84
CA ILE A 302 26.86 -2.05 18.03
C ILE A 302 25.88 -1.12 18.76
N ASN A 303 24.62 -1.15 18.34
CA ASN A 303 23.54 -0.46 19.02
C ASN A 303 23.39 -0.96 20.48
N LYS A 304 22.84 -0.10 21.34
CA LYS A 304 22.60 -0.41 22.76
C LYS A 304 21.15 -0.14 23.13
N ASN A 305 20.64 -0.88 24.11
CA ASN A 305 19.24 -0.79 24.54
C ASN A 305 18.27 -0.91 23.35
N GLN A 306 18.54 -1.85 22.45
CA GLN A 306 17.75 -2.05 21.24
C GLN A 306 16.97 -3.36 21.37
N LYS A 307 15.74 -3.37 20.85
CA LYS A 307 14.98 -4.60 20.64
C LYS A 307 14.37 -4.62 19.26
N ILE A 308 14.52 -5.71 18.52
CA ILE A 308 13.88 -5.90 17.22
C ILE A 308 13.03 -7.15 17.27
N TYR A 309 11.74 -6.99 17.00
CA TYR A 309 10.81 -8.07 16.71
C TYR A 309 10.77 -8.25 15.19
N ILE A 310 11.07 -9.45 14.71
CA ILE A 310 11.15 -9.76 13.29
C ILE A 310 10.04 -10.75 12.96
N ILE A 311 9.13 -10.32 12.08
CA ILE A 311 8.09 -11.14 11.50
C ILE A 311 8.39 -11.42 10.04
N ARG A 312 7.94 -12.57 9.57
CA ARG A 312 7.88 -12.87 8.14
C ARG A 312 6.65 -12.18 7.53
N HIS A 313 6.68 -11.94 6.23
CA HIS A 313 5.48 -11.53 5.49
C HIS A 313 4.30 -12.52 5.57
N ALA A 314 3.08 -12.05 5.32
CA ALA A 314 1.86 -12.84 5.35
C ALA A 314 1.74 -13.90 4.23
N GLU A 315 0.70 -14.73 4.27
CA GLU A 315 0.41 -15.83 3.36
C GLU A 315 0.43 -15.42 1.88
N ALA A 316 1.29 -16.05 1.08
CA ALA A 316 1.56 -15.65 -0.31
C ALA A 316 1.38 -16.74 -1.35
N HIS A 317 1.42 -18.02 -0.93
CA HIS A 317 1.48 -19.15 -1.84
C HIS A 317 0.23 -20.02 -1.69
N PRO A 318 -0.83 -19.76 -2.47
CA PRO A 318 -2.13 -20.45 -2.37
C PRO A 318 -2.11 -21.83 -3.02
N ASP A 319 -1.09 -22.15 -3.82
CA ASP A 319 -0.95 -23.45 -4.45
C ASP A 319 -0.38 -24.50 -3.47
N PRO A 320 -0.77 -25.78 -3.58
CA PRO A 320 -0.30 -26.83 -2.67
C PRO A 320 1.22 -27.07 -2.68
N THR A 321 1.92 -26.61 -3.73
CA THR A 321 3.38 -26.78 -3.86
C THR A 321 4.18 -25.57 -3.42
N HIS A 322 3.49 -24.50 -3.00
CA HIS A 322 4.05 -23.22 -2.59
C HIS A 322 4.99 -22.59 -3.63
N ARG A 323 4.58 -22.59 -4.90
CA ARG A 323 5.36 -22.06 -6.03
C ARG A 323 4.76 -20.84 -6.70
N PHE A 324 3.49 -20.55 -6.45
CA PHE A 324 2.87 -19.32 -6.92
C PHE A 324 3.57 -18.12 -6.27
N GLU A 325 4.09 -17.21 -7.08
CA GLU A 325 4.83 -16.04 -6.62
C GLU A 325 4.63 -14.87 -7.58
N ASP A 326 3.87 -13.87 -7.14
CA ASP A 326 3.50 -12.67 -7.88
C ASP A 326 3.99 -11.37 -7.19
N GLY A 327 4.79 -11.51 -6.13
CA GLY A 327 5.35 -10.43 -5.31
C GLY A 327 4.41 -9.89 -4.24
N ASN A 328 3.16 -10.34 -4.21
CA ASN A 328 2.14 -9.93 -3.26
C ASN A 328 1.79 -11.08 -2.29
N TYR A 329 1.00 -10.79 -1.26
CA TYR A 329 0.31 -11.82 -0.46
C TYR A 329 -1.08 -12.09 -1.03
N VAL A 330 -1.72 -13.20 -0.63
CA VAL A 330 -3.07 -13.58 -1.07
C VAL A 330 -4.14 -13.23 -0.04
N GLY A 331 -5.41 -13.55 -0.33
CA GLY A 331 -6.54 -13.28 0.56
C GLY A 331 -6.32 -13.68 2.02
N ALA A 332 -5.80 -14.89 2.27
CA ALA A 332 -5.43 -15.34 3.63
C ALA A 332 -4.41 -14.38 4.28
N GLY A 333 -3.43 -13.89 3.52
CA GLY A 333 -2.45 -12.94 4.00
C GLY A 333 -3.04 -11.58 4.39
N GLN A 334 -4.09 -11.12 3.71
CA GLN A 334 -4.81 -9.90 4.10
C GLN A 334 -5.52 -10.07 5.45
N TRP A 335 -6.13 -11.24 5.70
CA TRP A 335 -6.73 -11.53 7.00
C TRP A 335 -5.69 -11.46 8.11
N ARG A 336 -4.52 -12.08 7.91
CA ARG A 336 -3.40 -11.99 8.87
C ARG A 336 -2.94 -10.55 9.06
N ALA A 337 -2.62 -9.83 7.97
CA ALA A 337 -2.12 -8.47 8.03
C ALA A 337 -3.07 -7.52 8.78
N LEU A 338 -4.38 -7.60 8.51
CA LEU A 338 -5.38 -6.77 9.18
C LEU A 338 -5.66 -7.21 10.63
N ALA A 339 -5.47 -8.49 10.97
CA ALA A 339 -5.58 -9.00 12.33
C ALA A 339 -4.35 -8.69 13.20
N LEU A 340 -3.21 -8.43 12.56
CA LEU A 340 -1.91 -8.28 13.21
C LEU A 340 -1.90 -7.25 14.36
N PRO A 341 -2.53 -6.05 14.27
CA PRO A 341 -2.59 -5.12 15.39
C PRO A 341 -3.22 -5.72 16.65
N ASN A 342 -4.28 -6.51 16.48
CA ASN A 342 -4.96 -7.18 17.58
C ASN A 342 -4.14 -8.38 18.09
N ALA A 343 -3.55 -9.15 17.18
CA ALA A 343 -2.79 -10.35 17.49
C ALA A 343 -1.49 -10.07 18.28
N LEU A 344 -0.89 -8.91 18.03
CA LEU A 344 0.33 -8.43 18.68
C LEU A 344 0.08 -7.47 19.84
N ARG A 345 -1.18 -7.12 20.12
CA ARG A 345 -1.57 -6.30 21.27
C ARG A 345 -1.05 -6.95 22.55
N ASP A 346 -0.46 -6.13 23.42
CA ASP A 346 0.13 -6.52 24.71
C ASP A 346 1.32 -7.51 24.64
N LYS A 347 1.70 -7.98 23.45
CA LYS A 347 2.88 -8.83 23.23
C LYS A 347 4.14 -8.03 22.95
N ILE A 348 3.99 -6.94 22.21
CA ILE A 348 5.09 -6.05 21.77
C ILE A 348 4.66 -4.59 21.87
N ASN A 349 5.64 -3.69 21.97
CA ASN A 349 5.41 -2.24 21.97
C ASN A 349 6.56 -1.51 21.24
N PRO A 350 6.59 -1.55 19.90
CA PRO A 350 7.63 -0.93 19.10
C PRO A 350 7.45 0.60 18.99
N ASP A 351 8.57 1.31 18.84
CA ASP A 351 8.62 2.75 18.58
C ASP A 351 8.45 3.07 17.09
N MET A 352 8.73 2.09 16.22
CA MET A 352 8.74 2.26 14.77
C MET A 352 8.61 0.92 14.03
N VAL A 353 8.23 1.01 12.77
CA VAL A 353 8.14 -0.12 11.85
C VAL A 353 9.17 0.03 10.73
N LEU A 354 9.84 -1.07 10.39
CA LEU A 354 10.73 -1.19 9.24
C LEU A 354 10.23 -2.31 8.32
N SER A 355 10.37 -2.12 7.01
CA SER A 355 10.20 -3.23 6.05
C SER A 355 11.06 -3.05 4.80
N ILE A 356 11.01 -4.03 3.91
CA ILE A 356 11.71 -4.01 2.62
C ILE A 356 11.04 -2.98 1.72
N ASP A 357 11.86 -2.20 1.00
CA ASP A 357 11.39 -1.28 -0.03
C ASP A 357 10.61 -2.02 -1.14
N PRO A 358 9.29 -1.75 -1.32
CA PRO A 358 8.47 -2.37 -2.36
C PRO A 358 8.93 -2.03 -3.78
N GLY A 359 9.74 -0.98 -3.96
CA GLY A 359 10.34 -0.63 -5.25
C GLY A 359 11.44 -1.59 -5.69
N GLN A 360 11.90 -2.48 -4.81
CA GLN A 360 12.79 -3.58 -5.19
C GLN A 360 12.01 -4.65 -5.96
N TRP A 361 12.69 -5.36 -6.87
CA TRP A 361 12.05 -6.33 -7.74
C TRP A 361 12.86 -7.63 -7.84
N ALA A 362 12.19 -8.69 -8.28
CA ALA A 362 12.80 -9.99 -8.52
C ALA A 362 12.17 -10.68 -9.73
N PHE A 363 12.93 -11.59 -10.34
CA PHE A 363 12.39 -12.55 -11.29
C PHE A 363 12.12 -13.88 -10.59
N THR A 364 10.90 -14.39 -10.69
CA THR A 364 10.43 -15.58 -9.95
C THR A 364 10.67 -16.89 -10.71
N GLY A 365 11.30 -16.82 -11.89
CA GLY A 365 11.31 -17.92 -12.87
C GLY A 365 10.10 -17.88 -13.81
N ALA A 366 9.03 -17.16 -13.44
CA ALA A 366 7.78 -17.08 -14.19
C ALA A 366 7.37 -15.65 -14.54
N ALA A 367 7.62 -14.68 -13.66
CA ALA A 367 7.25 -13.29 -13.83
C ALA A 367 8.30 -12.35 -13.20
N ASN A 368 8.40 -11.12 -13.69
CA ASN A 368 9.08 -10.05 -12.96
C ASN A 368 8.08 -9.38 -12.03
N ILE A 369 8.45 -9.22 -10.78
CA ILE A 369 7.56 -8.77 -9.71
C ILE A 369 8.22 -7.65 -8.93
N ALA A 370 7.45 -6.62 -8.56
CA ALA A 370 7.86 -5.74 -7.49
C ALA A 370 7.56 -6.44 -6.15
N TYR A 371 8.45 -6.31 -5.18
CA TYR A 371 8.42 -7.13 -3.97
C TYR A 371 7.72 -6.40 -2.81
N VAL A 372 6.40 -6.27 -2.93
CA VAL A 372 5.57 -5.42 -2.05
C VAL A 372 5.19 -6.08 -0.73
N ARG A 373 5.18 -7.42 -0.71
CA ARG A 373 4.50 -8.23 0.30
C ARG A 373 4.92 -7.99 1.77
N PRO A 374 6.22 -7.94 2.14
CA PRO A 374 6.61 -7.66 3.53
C PRO A 374 6.09 -6.30 4.00
N SER A 375 6.18 -5.29 3.14
CA SER A 375 5.80 -3.93 3.51
C SER A 375 4.29 -3.81 3.77
N LEU A 376 3.50 -4.49 2.94
CA LEU A 376 2.05 -4.51 3.07
C LEU A 376 1.54 -5.39 4.20
N THR A 377 2.35 -6.35 4.67
CA THR A 377 2.00 -7.21 5.81
C THR A 377 1.91 -6.40 7.10
N ILE A 378 2.86 -5.49 7.30
CA ILE A 378 3.01 -4.74 8.55
C ILE A 378 2.32 -3.38 8.55
N MET A 379 1.92 -2.90 7.38
CA MET A 379 1.17 -1.65 7.23
C MET A 379 0.02 -1.52 8.24
N PRO A 380 -0.92 -2.48 8.37
CA PRO A 380 -2.07 -2.26 9.23
C PRO A 380 -1.68 -2.09 10.70
N TYR A 381 -0.58 -2.74 11.14
CA TYR A 381 0.01 -2.53 12.46
C TYR A 381 0.54 -1.11 12.63
N ALA A 382 1.27 -0.58 11.65
CA ALA A 382 1.78 0.80 11.69
C ALA A 382 0.64 1.83 11.73
N VAL A 383 -0.44 1.60 10.98
CA VAL A 383 -1.65 2.44 10.97
C VAL A 383 -2.34 2.43 12.34
N ALA A 384 -2.70 1.24 12.84
CA ALA A 384 -3.46 1.09 14.08
C ALA A 384 -2.74 1.64 15.32
N ASN A 385 -1.40 1.63 15.31
CA ASN A 385 -0.58 2.09 16.42
C ASN A 385 0.05 3.47 16.16
N ASN A 386 -0.28 4.12 15.05
CA ASN A 386 0.22 5.45 14.68
C ASN A 386 1.76 5.53 14.72
N LEU A 387 2.43 4.54 14.16
CA LEU A 387 3.89 4.40 14.24
C LEU A 387 4.61 4.96 13.00
N PRO A 388 5.78 5.59 13.15
CA PRO A 388 6.69 5.85 12.04
C PRO A 388 6.95 4.59 11.20
N TYR A 389 6.81 4.69 9.89
CA TYR A 389 7.08 3.60 8.95
C TYR A 389 8.28 3.98 8.07
N TYR A 390 9.35 3.19 8.09
CA TYR A 390 10.46 3.35 7.14
C TYR A 390 10.68 2.10 6.29
N LEU A 391 11.29 2.32 5.12
CA LEU A 391 11.72 1.26 4.21
C LEU A 391 13.24 1.12 4.26
N VAL A 392 13.71 -0.12 4.30
CA VAL A 392 15.11 -0.46 4.11
C VAL A 392 15.37 -0.48 2.59
N SER A 393 15.87 0.64 2.10
CA SER A 393 16.09 0.90 0.66
C SER A 393 17.57 1.06 0.28
N SER A 394 18.48 1.10 1.26
CA SER A 394 19.91 1.39 1.04
C SER A 394 20.71 0.20 0.46
N PHE A 395 20.10 -0.98 0.33
CA PHE A 395 20.66 -2.15 -0.33
C PHE A 395 19.55 -3.04 -0.92
N GLU A 396 19.90 -3.80 -1.95
CA GLU A 396 18.98 -4.73 -2.61
C GLU A 396 18.86 -6.06 -1.84
N LEU A 397 17.64 -6.60 -1.75
CA LEU A 397 17.34 -7.92 -1.20
C LEU A 397 18.04 -9.06 -1.98
N GLY A 398 18.22 -8.84 -3.28
CA GLY A 398 18.93 -9.76 -4.16
C GLY A 398 20.46 -9.75 -3.99
N ASN A 399 21.02 -8.83 -3.21
CA ASN A 399 22.47 -8.74 -3.02
C ASN A 399 23.00 -10.00 -2.32
N PRO A 400 24.09 -10.63 -2.80
CA PRO A 400 24.70 -11.79 -2.13
C PRO A 400 25.14 -11.50 -0.67
N ASP A 401 25.52 -10.26 -0.38
CA ASP A 401 25.92 -9.79 0.96
C ASP A 401 24.73 -9.25 1.79
N GLU A 402 23.49 -9.37 1.30
CA GLU A 402 22.29 -8.85 1.95
C GLU A 402 22.23 -9.17 3.46
N PRO A 403 22.47 -10.40 3.94
CA PRO A 403 22.40 -10.68 5.38
C PRO A 403 23.39 -9.84 6.21
N ARG A 404 24.58 -9.58 5.67
CA ARG A 404 25.60 -8.74 6.30
C ARG A 404 25.19 -7.26 6.25
N LEU A 405 24.67 -6.81 5.12
CA LEU A 405 24.20 -5.42 4.94
C LEU A 405 23.02 -5.12 5.86
N ALA A 406 22.04 -6.01 5.93
CA ALA A 406 20.89 -5.88 6.81
C ALA A 406 21.30 -5.95 8.30
N SER A 407 22.20 -6.87 8.67
CA SER A 407 22.79 -6.89 10.02
C SER A 407 23.51 -5.59 10.37
N ASN A 408 24.28 -5.01 9.45
CA ASN A 408 24.93 -3.72 9.66
C ASN A 408 23.89 -2.61 9.84
N TYR A 409 22.92 -2.51 8.91
CA TYR A 409 21.89 -1.48 8.93
C TYR A 409 21.11 -1.48 10.25
N LEU A 410 20.65 -2.65 10.70
CA LEU A 410 19.78 -2.75 11.87
C LEU A 410 20.51 -2.64 13.20
N PHE A 411 21.76 -3.12 13.30
CA PHE A 411 22.41 -3.33 14.59
C PHE A 411 23.67 -2.50 14.81
N THR A 412 24.16 -1.74 13.82
CA THR A 412 25.41 -0.96 13.95
C THR A 412 25.21 0.52 13.62
N GLY A 413 26.12 1.37 14.11
CA GLY A 413 26.15 2.81 13.77
C GLY A 413 25.31 3.71 14.70
N GLY A 414 24.70 3.16 15.75
CA GLY A 414 24.02 3.93 16.80
C GLY A 414 22.61 4.41 16.46
N ALA A 415 22.22 4.41 15.18
CA ALA A 415 20.95 4.99 14.69
C ALA A 415 19.70 4.41 15.37
N PHE A 416 19.76 3.15 15.81
CA PHE A 416 18.66 2.45 16.46
C PHE A 416 18.93 2.09 17.93
N SER A 417 19.90 2.74 18.57
CA SER A 417 20.06 2.63 20.02
C SER A 417 18.87 3.25 20.76
N ASN A 418 18.45 2.63 21.86
CA ASN A 418 17.25 3.00 22.62
C ASN A 418 15.95 2.92 21.81
N LYS A 419 15.87 2.00 20.83
CA LYS A 419 14.67 1.77 20.01
C LYS A 419 14.18 0.34 20.11
N THR A 420 12.86 0.21 20.17
CA THR A 420 12.14 -1.04 19.90
C THR A 420 11.57 -0.97 18.49
N ILE A 421 11.86 -1.97 17.67
CA ILE A 421 11.51 -1.99 16.24
C ILE A 421 10.66 -3.21 15.95
N LEU A 422 9.63 -3.05 15.13
CA LEU A 422 8.96 -4.16 14.46
C LEU A 422 9.40 -4.20 12.99
N LEU A 423 10.04 -5.29 12.60
CA LEU A 423 10.60 -5.51 11.28
C LEU A 423 9.77 -6.59 10.55
N ALA A 424 9.20 -6.25 9.40
CA ALA A 424 8.64 -7.25 8.49
C ALA A 424 9.60 -7.54 7.35
N TRP A 425 9.96 -8.81 7.17
CA TRP A 425 11.05 -9.22 6.29
C TRP A 425 10.70 -10.42 5.39
N GLU A 426 11.57 -10.72 4.43
CA GLU A 426 11.51 -11.94 3.62
C GLU A 426 11.95 -13.14 4.47
N SER A 427 11.09 -14.16 4.50
CA SER A 427 11.25 -15.37 5.32
C SER A 427 12.62 -16.05 5.18
N SER A 428 13.10 -16.18 3.94
CA SER A 428 14.40 -16.80 3.62
C SER A 428 15.61 -15.97 4.06
N ARG A 429 15.40 -14.71 4.50
CA ARG A 429 16.48 -13.78 4.90
C ARG A 429 16.56 -13.54 6.40
N ILE A 430 15.52 -13.86 7.17
CA ILE A 430 15.48 -13.60 8.63
C ILE A 430 16.61 -14.34 9.37
N LYS A 431 16.73 -15.66 9.20
CA LYS A 431 17.76 -16.44 9.89
C LYS A 431 19.18 -16.12 9.40
N PRO A 432 19.44 -15.96 8.08
CA PRO A 432 20.72 -15.44 7.61
C PRO A 432 21.12 -14.10 8.24
N LEU A 433 20.18 -13.15 8.36
CA LEU A 433 20.41 -11.85 8.99
C LEU A 433 20.82 -12.00 10.47
N ILE A 434 20.12 -12.86 11.21
CA ILE A 434 20.45 -13.17 12.61
C ILE A 434 21.83 -13.85 12.71
N ASN A 435 22.12 -14.82 11.83
CA ASN A 435 23.41 -15.49 11.78
C ASN A 435 24.56 -14.52 11.46
N ALA A 436 24.33 -13.54 10.58
CA ALA A 436 25.29 -12.50 10.29
C ALA A 436 25.58 -11.63 11.53
N LEU A 437 24.57 -11.32 12.35
CA LEU A 437 24.76 -10.64 13.64
C LEU A 437 25.56 -11.51 14.62
N LEU A 438 25.13 -12.75 14.86
CA LEU A 438 25.77 -13.66 15.82
C LEU A 438 27.24 -13.94 15.44
N SER A 439 27.54 -14.03 14.15
CA SER A 439 28.91 -14.27 13.66
C SER A 439 29.86 -13.10 13.96
N LYS A 440 29.37 -11.87 14.09
CA LYS A 440 30.20 -10.71 14.50
C LYS A 440 30.67 -10.82 15.94
N TYR A 441 29.90 -11.48 16.81
CA TYR A 441 30.30 -11.71 18.21
C TYR A 441 31.36 -12.80 18.31
N GLY A 442 31.34 -13.80 17.42
CA GLY A 442 32.29 -14.91 17.42
C GLY A 442 32.21 -15.76 18.70
N GLY A 443 33.37 -16.23 19.15
CA GLY A 443 33.51 -17.08 20.35
C GLY A 443 33.36 -18.58 20.09
N SER A 444 33.69 -19.36 21.11
CA SER A 444 33.45 -20.80 21.16
C SER A 444 31.95 -21.08 21.36
N ASN A 445 31.48 -22.26 20.94
CA ASN A 445 30.06 -22.67 21.02
C ASN A 445 29.09 -21.71 20.28
N LEU A 446 29.55 -21.12 19.17
CA LEU A 446 28.67 -20.38 18.26
C LEU A 446 27.69 -21.34 17.57
N SER A 447 26.43 -21.31 18.00
CA SER A 447 25.34 -22.06 17.37
C SER A 447 24.64 -21.14 16.38
N LEU A 448 24.81 -21.42 15.09
CA LEU A 448 24.10 -20.74 14.02
C LEU A 448 22.78 -21.43 13.70
N LEU A 449 21.80 -20.66 13.29
CA LEU A 449 20.49 -21.13 12.89
C LEU A 449 20.56 -21.84 11.53
N PRO A 450 19.78 -22.91 11.31
CA PRO A 450 19.59 -23.45 9.96
C PRO A 450 18.95 -22.37 9.09
N THR A 451 19.49 -22.12 7.89
CA THR A 451 19.07 -20.97 7.07
C THR A 451 17.69 -21.12 6.45
N ALA A 452 17.21 -22.35 6.27
CA ALA A 452 15.89 -22.61 5.71
C ALA A 452 14.76 -22.14 6.65
N TRP A 453 13.78 -21.44 6.05
CA TRP A 453 12.52 -21.09 6.70
C TRP A 453 11.44 -22.13 6.33
N PRO A 454 10.69 -22.69 7.30
CA PRO A 454 9.58 -23.60 6.97
C PRO A 454 8.47 -22.87 6.21
N SER A 455 8.16 -23.30 4.99
CA SER A 455 7.21 -22.59 4.10
C SER A 455 5.83 -22.34 4.73
N ALA A 456 5.37 -23.21 5.62
CA ALA A 456 4.09 -23.08 6.31
C ALA A 456 4.11 -22.21 7.57
N ASP A 457 5.28 -21.77 8.06
CA ASP A 457 5.35 -21.02 9.32
C ASP A 457 5.24 -19.51 9.11
N TYR A 458 4.04 -18.96 9.25
CA TYR A 458 3.77 -17.52 9.19
C TYR A 458 3.65 -16.87 10.57
N ASP A 459 3.84 -17.62 11.65
CA ASP A 459 3.39 -17.23 13.00
C ASP A 459 4.56 -16.90 13.94
N THR A 460 5.73 -17.50 13.73
CA THR A 460 6.90 -17.31 14.58
C THR A 460 7.45 -15.88 14.51
N ILE A 461 7.69 -15.26 15.67
CA ILE A 461 8.36 -13.98 15.81
C ILE A 461 9.77 -14.21 16.35
N TRP A 462 10.78 -13.72 15.65
CA TRP A 462 12.16 -13.71 16.15
C TRP A 462 12.44 -12.42 16.90
N THR A 463 13.00 -12.52 18.10
CA THR A 463 13.38 -11.36 18.92
C THR A 463 14.90 -11.26 18.98
N VAL A 464 15.44 -10.09 18.71
CA VAL A 464 16.84 -9.74 18.95
C VAL A 464 16.88 -8.60 19.95
N THR A 465 17.57 -8.79 21.07
CA THR A 465 17.74 -7.78 22.12
C THR A 465 19.22 -7.46 22.30
N LEU A 466 19.57 -6.18 22.25
CA LEU A 466 20.89 -5.65 22.62
C LEU A 466 20.76 -4.86 23.92
N ASP A 467 21.50 -5.27 24.96
CA ASP A 467 21.45 -4.61 26.27
C ASP A 467 22.25 -3.29 26.31
N ALA A 468 22.37 -2.69 27.51
CA ALA A 468 23.11 -1.44 27.71
C ALA A 468 24.62 -1.57 27.46
N LEU A 469 25.16 -2.78 27.51
CA LEU A 469 26.58 -3.07 27.27
C LEU A 469 26.82 -3.47 25.82
N GLY A 470 25.77 -3.84 25.08
CA GLY A 470 25.86 -4.37 23.72
C GLY A 470 25.97 -5.90 23.69
N ASN A 471 25.60 -6.60 24.77
CA ASN A 471 25.43 -8.05 24.71
C ASN A 471 24.15 -8.37 23.93
N VAL A 472 24.16 -9.46 23.16
CA VAL A 472 23.00 -9.86 22.34
C VAL A 472 22.31 -11.08 22.91
N THR A 473 20.97 -11.02 22.97
CA THR A 473 20.09 -12.17 23.14
C THR A 473 19.26 -12.34 21.88
N VAL A 474 19.17 -13.57 21.37
CA VAL A 474 18.27 -13.93 20.27
C VAL A 474 17.39 -15.08 20.70
N ASP A 475 16.08 -14.94 20.50
CA ASP A 475 15.09 -15.99 20.78
C ASP A 475 13.95 -15.97 19.76
N ASN A 476 13.11 -17.01 19.81
CA ASN A 476 11.84 -17.07 19.09
C ASN A 476 10.68 -17.46 20.03
N ASP A 477 10.68 -16.91 21.25
CA ASP A 477 9.71 -17.26 22.29
C ASP A 477 8.32 -16.62 22.08
N LEU A 478 8.15 -15.83 21.01
CA LEU A 478 6.91 -15.16 20.67
C LEU A 478 6.33 -15.69 19.36
N CYS A 479 5.00 -15.57 19.25
CA CYS A 479 4.27 -15.78 18.00
C CYS A 479 3.11 -14.80 17.87
N GLU A 480 2.65 -14.58 16.63
CA GLU A 480 1.45 -13.78 16.36
C GLU A 480 0.21 -14.43 16.97
N GLY A 481 0.16 -15.78 16.99
CA GLY A 481 -0.95 -16.57 17.50
C GLY A 481 -2.13 -16.61 16.53
N ILE A 482 -1.90 -16.38 15.23
CA ILE A 482 -2.94 -16.44 14.18
C ILE A 482 -2.89 -17.83 13.53
N ASP A 483 -4.02 -18.54 13.56
CA ASP A 483 -4.12 -19.88 12.95
C ASP A 483 -4.17 -19.78 11.42
N SER A 484 -3.03 -20.03 10.76
CA SER A 484 -2.93 -20.01 9.29
C SER A 484 -3.92 -20.96 8.62
N ALA A 485 -4.24 -22.11 9.23
CA ALA A 485 -5.12 -23.10 8.62
C ALA A 485 -6.59 -22.67 8.65
N GLY A 486 -6.96 -21.78 9.59
CA GLY A 486 -8.30 -21.21 9.73
C GLY A 486 -8.54 -19.96 8.88
N LEU A 487 -7.53 -19.43 8.18
CA LEU A 487 -7.68 -18.21 7.39
C LEU A 487 -8.47 -18.47 6.09
N PRO A 488 -9.47 -17.64 5.75
CA PRO A 488 -10.16 -17.75 4.47
C PRO A 488 -9.23 -17.53 3.27
N ALA A 489 -9.41 -18.31 2.21
CA ALA A 489 -8.61 -18.18 0.99
C ALA A 489 -8.85 -16.85 0.25
N THR A 490 -10.07 -16.31 0.33
CA THR A 490 -10.47 -15.03 -0.29
C THR A 490 -10.17 -13.86 0.66
N ALA A 491 -9.86 -12.69 0.12
CA ALA A 491 -9.70 -11.47 0.93
C ALA A 491 -11.00 -11.14 1.72
N PRO A 492 -10.90 -10.44 2.87
CA PRO A 492 -12.07 -9.97 3.60
C PRO A 492 -12.96 -9.08 2.73
N GLN A 493 -14.29 -9.23 2.85
CA GLN A 493 -15.27 -8.48 2.06
C GLN A 493 -15.84 -7.34 2.92
N TYR A 494 -15.59 -6.09 2.50
CA TYR A 494 -16.00 -4.85 3.18
C TYR A 494 -17.16 -4.17 2.48
#